data_AF-A0A811Y854-F1
#
_entry.id   AF-A0A811Y854-F1
#
_cell.length_a   1.000
_cell.length_b   1.000
_cell.length_c   1.000
_cell.angle_alpha   90.00
_cell.angle_beta   90.00
_cell.angle_gamma   90.00
#
_symmetry.space_group_name_H-M   'P 1'
#
loop_
_entity.id
_entity.type
_entity.pdbx_description
1 polymer ?
#
loop_
_entity_poly.entity_id
_entity_poly.type
_entity_poly.pdbx_seq_one_letter_code
_entity_poly.pdbx_strand_id
1 'polypeptide(L)'
;MGAYTYSQELWRKKQSHVMYFLLRVGCLALLPTFRTPLDWGIQPSIYQIHVRCGPHESPVPKAATYSKSTPHGVKRLNGLTKIPCANSEVILSIHSIKSSEEILTQWITKPIHKHREMQGLTPAGHKNHGLGRAHRFHHTISGSHCAAYRRRNSPQLRHDG
;
A
#
# COMPACT_ATOMS: atom_id res chain seq x y z
N MET A 1 -0.04 -12.22 -31.20
CA MET A 1 0.37 -12.17 -29.77
C MET A 1 1.52 -11.20 -29.65
N GLY A 2 1.41 -10.17 -28.80
CA GLY A 2 2.46 -9.14 -28.65
C GLY A 2 3.54 -9.54 -27.64
N ALA A 3 4.68 -8.86 -27.65
CA ALA A 3 5.77 -9.12 -26.71
C ALA A 3 5.34 -8.97 -25.22
N TYR A 4 4.46 -8.01 -24.92
CA TYR A 4 3.93 -7.79 -23.57
C TYR A 4 3.00 -8.91 -23.09
N THR A 5 2.21 -9.51 -23.99
CA THR A 5 1.33 -10.64 -23.61
C THR A 5 2.16 -11.85 -23.23
N TYR A 6 3.27 -12.10 -23.93
CA TYR A 6 4.21 -13.16 -23.57
C TYR A 6 4.86 -12.91 -22.20
N SER A 7 5.33 -11.69 -21.96
CA SER A 7 5.94 -11.29 -20.69
C SER A 7 4.97 -11.44 -19.50
N GLN A 8 3.70 -11.08 -19.70
CA GLN A 8 2.66 -11.22 -18.68
C GLN A 8 2.38 -12.69 -18.34
N GLU A 9 2.29 -13.57 -19.34
CA GLU A 9 2.08 -15.00 -19.13
C GLU A 9 3.28 -15.67 -18.47
N LEU A 10 4.49 -15.25 -18.81
CA LEU A 10 5.71 -15.71 -18.16
C LEU A 10 5.72 -15.34 -16.66
N TRP A 11 5.34 -14.10 -16.32
CA TRP A 11 5.31 -13.62 -14.94
C TRP A 11 4.22 -14.30 -14.07
N ARG A 12 3.17 -14.83 -14.68
CA ARG A 12 2.16 -15.66 -13.98
C ARG A 12 2.74 -17.00 -13.53
N LYS A 13 3.73 -17.56 -14.24
CA LYS A 13 4.37 -18.86 -13.95
C LYS A 13 5.64 -18.73 -13.09
N LYS A 14 5.52 -18.10 -11.92
CA LYS A 14 6.66 -17.83 -11.00
C LYS A 14 7.38 -19.06 -10.47
N GLN A 15 6.72 -20.22 -10.43
CA GLN A 15 7.29 -21.48 -9.96
C GLN A 15 8.07 -22.25 -11.04
N SER A 16 8.10 -21.75 -12.28
CA SER A 16 8.92 -22.36 -13.33
C SER A 16 10.41 -22.25 -13.00
N HIS A 17 11.21 -23.22 -13.45
CA HIS A 17 12.66 -23.23 -13.19
C HIS A 17 13.35 -21.93 -13.67
N VAL A 18 12.92 -21.41 -14.83
CA VAL A 18 13.43 -20.15 -15.40
C VAL A 18 13.10 -18.96 -14.49
N MET A 19 11.83 -18.80 -14.08
CA MET A 19 11.45 -17.69 -13.18
C MET A 19 12.08 -17.83 -11.80
N TYR A 20 12.14 -19.05 -11.25
CA TYR A 20 12.75 -19.31 -9.96
C TYR A 20 14.24 -18.90 -9.94
N PHE A 21 14.98 -19.26 -10.99
CA PHE A 21 16.37 -18.85 -11.17
C PHE A 21 16.52 -17.32 -11.23
N LEU A 22 15.70 -16.65 -12.06
CA LEU A 22 15.77 -15.19 -12.20
C LEU A 22 15.39 -14.45 -10.91
N LEU A 23 14.37 -14.92 -10.18
CA LEU A 23 13.97 -14.34 -8.89
C LEU A 23 15.02 -14.56 -7.78
N ARG A 24 15.71 -15.71 -7.79
CA ARG A 24 16.84 -16.01 -6.89
C ARG A 24 18.04 -15.12 -7.14
N VAL A 25 18.43 -14.93 -8.40
CA VAL A 25 19.54 -14.02 -8.75
C VAL A 25 19.16 -12.58 -8.40
N GLY A 26 17.91 -12.18 -8.71
CA GLY A 26 17.38 -10.85 -8.37
C GLY A 26 17.38 -10.55 -6.88
N CYS A 27 17.03 -11.50 -6.01
CA CYS A 27 17.00 -11.24 -4.56
C CYS A 27 18.39 -11.05 -3.93
N LEU A 28 19.43 -11.65 -4.50
CA LEU A 28 20.81 -11.52 -4.03
C LEU A 28 21.42 -10.15 -4.39
N ALA A 29 21.00 -9.57 -5.51
CA ALA A 29 21.47 -8.27 -5.99
C ALA A 29 20.87 -7.07 -5.22
N LEU A 30 19.96 -7.31 -4.28
CA LEU A 30 19.12 -6.29 -3.62
C LEU A 30 19.62 -5.81 -2.24
N LEU A 31 20.87 -6.10 -1.88
CA LEU A 31 21.55 -5.43 -0.75
C LEU A 31 21.77 -3.93 -1.06
N PRO A 32 21.80 -3.05 -0.04
CA PRO A 32 21.01 -1.82 -0.02
C PRO A 32 21.44 -0.75 -1.04
N THR A 33 20.42 -0.12 -1.65
CA THR A 33 20.43 1.12 -2.42
C THR A 33 21.10 1.11 -3.80
N PHE A 34 20.54 0.34 -4.74
CA PHE A 34 20.80 0.61 -6.16
C PHE A 34 19.83 1.68 -6.69
N ARG A 35 20.35 2.88 -6.96
CA ARG A 35 19.76 3.80 -7.95
C ARG A 35 20.10 3.22 -9.32
N THR A 36 19.12 2.87 -10.14
CA THR A 36 19.38 2.69 -11.57
C THR A 36 19.46 4.09 -12.20
N PRO A 37 20.62 4.54 -12.71
CA PRO A 37 20.70 5.75 -13.49
C PRO A 37 20.35 5.37 -14.93
N LEU A 38 19.09 5.57 -15.31
CA LEU A 38 18.72 5.59 -16.72
C LEU A 38 18.54 7.04 -17.15
N ASP A 39 19.36 7.36 -18.15
CA ASP A 39 19.65 8.68 -18.69
C ASP A 39 18.49 9.22 -19.55
N TRP A 40 18.42 10.55 -19.58
CA TRP A 40 17.53 11.44 -20.35
C TRP A 40 16.02 11.46 -20.03
N GLY A 41 15.58 12.63 -19.54
CA GLY A 41 14.20 13.14 -19.69
C GLY A 41 13.17 12.61 -18.69
N ILE A 42 13.07 13.26 -17.52
CA ILE A 42 11.97 13.17 -16.53
C ILE A 42 11.35 11.75 -16.44
N GLN A 43 12.14 10.77 -16.00
CA GLN A 43 11.62 9.44 -15.67
C GLN A 43 11.33 9.35 -14.16
N PRO A 44 10.26 8.64 -13.75
CA PRO A 44 10.02 8.39 -12.33
C PRO A 44 11.20 7.62 -11.73
N SER A 45 11.76 8.12 -10.63
CA SER A 45 12.73 7.36 -9.86
C SER A 45 12.04 6.18 -9.18
N ILE A 46 12.40 4.97 -9.59
CA ILE A 46 11.92 3.73 -8.97
C ILE A 46 12.82 3.43 -7.77
N TYR A 47 12.23 3.31 -6.58
CA TYR A 47 12.94 2.95 -5.36
C TYR A 47 12.54 1.55 -4.92
N GLN A 48 13.51 0.74 -4.54
CA GLN A 48 13.27 -0.59 -4.00
C GLN A 48 13.37 -0.55 -2.47
N ILE A 49 12.27 -0.90 -1.80
CA ILE A 49 12.18 -0.94 -0.34
C ILE A 49 12.00 -2.38 0.11
N HIS A 50 12.82 -2.81 1.07
CA HIS A 50 12.73 -4.12 1.69
C HIS A 50 12.07 -4.01 3.05
N VAL A 51 10.98 -4.75 3.24
CA VAL A 51 10.26 -4.80 4.51
C VAL A 51 10.37 -6.20 5.11
N ARG A 52 10.58 -6.28 6.43
CA ARG A 52 10.63 -7.56 7.13
C ARG A 52 9.27 -8.24 7.08
N CYS A 53 9.25 -9.47 6.62
CA CYS A 53 8.05 -10.30 6.59
C CYS A 53 7.82 -10.95 7.96
N GLY A 54 6.56 -11.04 8.38
CA GLY A 54 6.16 -11.76 9.59
C GLY A 54 5.06 -11.05 10.38
N PRO A 55 4.50 -11.72 11.40
CA PRO A 55 3.61 -11.07 12.37
C PRO A 55 4.38 -10.00 13.15
N HIS A 56 3.64 -9.03 13.68
CA HIS A 56 4.19 -7.95 14.49
C HIS A 56 4.01 -8.28 15.98
N GLU A 57 4.98 -7.90 16.79
CA GLU A 57 4.90 -8.01 18.25
C GLU A 57 4.45 -6.69 18.87
N SER A 58 3.59 -6.73 19.88
CA SER A 58 3.16 -5.51 20.56
C SER A 58 4.35 -4.83 21.26
N PRO A 59 4.57 -3.51 21.08
CA PRO A 59 5.71 -2.80 21.68
C PRO A 59 5.45 -2.52 23.18
N VAL A 60 5.46 -3.58 24.00
CA VAL A 60 5.15 -3.50 25.44
C VAL A 60 6.36 -3.97 26.24
N PRO A 61 6.81 -3.18 27.26
CA PRO A 61 7.93 -3.58 28.10
C PRO A 61 7.62 -4.91 28.79
N LYS A 62 8.56 -5.86 28.70
CA LYS A 62 8.45 -7.20 29.32
C LYS A 62 7.18 -7.97 28.93
N ALA A 63 6.54 -7.65 27.80
CA ALA A 63 5.28 -8.26 27.35
C ALA A 63 4.13 -8.19 28.37
N ALA A 64 4.19 -7.24 29.33
CA ALA A 64 3.20 -7.11 30.39
C ALA A 64 2.13 -6.06 30.02
N THR A 65 0.91 -6.53 29.73
CA THR A 65 -0.24 -5.68 29.39
C THR A 65 -1.16 -5.53 30.61
N TYR A 66 -1.37 -4.29 31.08
CA TYR A 66 -2.18 -3.98 32.26
C TYR A 66 -3.67 -3.77 31.94
N SER A 67 -4.23 -4.66 31.14
CA SER A 67 -5.57 -4.56 30.58
C SER A 67 -6.45 -5.74 30.99
N LYS A 68 -7.73 -5.74 30.55
CA LYS A 68 -8.61 -6.91 30.69
C LYS A 68 -8.03 -8.13 29.95
N SER A 69 -8.55 -9.32 30.25
CA SER A 69 -8.04 -10.60 29.73
C SER A 69 -7.93 -10.66 28.20
N THR A 70 -8.87 -10.01 27.50
CA THR A 70 -8.98 -10.04 26.03
C THR A 70 -7.80 -9.41 25.28
N PRO A 71 -7.34 -8.17 25.59
CA PRO A 71 -6.17 -7.55 24.93
C PRO A 71 -4.76 -8.01 25.36
N HIS A 72 -4.58 -9.13 26.08
CA HIS A 72 -3.24 -9.55 26.54
C HIS A 72 -2.29 -10.14 25.47
N GLY A 73 -2.74 -10.32 24.22
CA GLY A 73 -1.93 -10.94 23.17
C GLY A 73 -0.74 -10.07 22.72
N VAL A 74 0.49 -10.63 22.77
CA VAL A 74 1.73 -9.88 22.42
C VAL A 74 2.41 -10.37 21.14
N LYS A 75 2.53 -11.68 20.89
CA LYS A 75 3.47 -12.24 19.88
C LYS A 75 2.89 -12.56 18.50
N ARG A 76 1.56 -12.45 18.31
CA ARG A 76 0.87 -12.90 17.07
C ARG A 76 -0.16 -11.90 16.57
N LEU A 77 0.24 -10.62 16.52
CA LEU A 77 -0.63 -9.58 15.99
C LEU A 77 -0.39 -9.42 14.48
N ASN A 78 -1.47 -9.39 13.72
CA ASN A 78 -1.41 -9.07 12.30
C ASN A 78 -1.47 -7.55 12.13
N GLY A 79 -0.61 -7.00 11.27
CA GLY A 79 -0.67 -5.57 10.92
C GLY A 79 -2.01 -5.22 10.25
N LEU A 80 -2.53 -4.04 10.55
CA LEU A 80 -3.77 -3.53 9.95
C LEU A 80 -3.62 -3.28 8.44
N THR A 81 -2.42 -2.93 7.99
CA THR A 81 -2.09 -2.78 6.58
C THR A 81 -1.45 -4.06 6.07
N LYS A 82 -1.98 -4.63 4.98
CA LYS A 82 -1.27 -5.66 4.23
C LYS A 82 -0.04 -5.02 3.61
N ILE A 83 1.12 -5.34 4.16
CA ILE A 83 2.41 -5.02 3.56
C ILE A 83 2.60 -6.06 2.44
N PRO A 84 2.93 -5.65 1.19
CA PRO A 84 3.33 -6.62 0.19
C PRO A 84 4.50 -7.43 0.74
N CYS A 85 4.33 -8.75 0.86
CA CYS A 85 5.45 -9.61 1.19
C CYS A 85 6.37 -9.66 -0.05
N ALA A 86 7.66 -9.40 0.16
CA ALA A 86 8.71 -9.26 -0.84
C ALA A 86 8.81 -7.89 -1.53
N ASN A 87 10.06 -7.43 -1.62
CA ASN A 87 10.66 -6.44 -2.53
C ASN A 87 9.62 -5.57 -3.24
N SER A 88 9.12 -4.57 -2.53
CA SER A 88 8.18 -3.63 -3.12
C SER A 88 8.97 -2.55 -3.83
N GLU A 89 8.81 -2.48 -5.15
CA GLU A 89 9.22 -1.31 -5.92
C GLU A 89 8.16 -0.22 -5.70
N VAL A 90 8.60 0.88 -5.10
CA VAL A 90 7.78 2.07 -4.91
C VAL A 90 8.19 3.07 -5.99
N ILE A 91 7.26 3.37 -6.87
CA ILE A 91 7.43 4.42 -7.88
C ILE A 91 7.23 5.77 -7.18
N LEU A 92 8.30 6.53 -6.99
CA LEU A 92 8.25 7.90 -6.48
C LEU A 92 8.54 8.84 -7.63
N SER A 93 7.51 9.51 -8.10
CA SER A 93 7.65 10.60 -9.05
C SER A 93 8.14 11.85 -8.30
N ILE A 94 9.39 12.26 -8.53
CA ILE A 94 9.90 13.53 -8.03
C ILE A 94 9.30 14.64 -8.90
N HIS A 95 8.20 15.22 -8.45
CA HIS A 95 7.60 16.38 -9.11
C HIS A 95 8.34 17.65 -8.69
N SER A 96 9.49 17.91 -9.32
CA SER A 96 10.05 19.27 -9.35
C SER A 96 9.23 20.10 -10.33
N ILE A 97 8.90 21.34 -9.94
CA ILE A 97 7.90 22.27 -10.50
C ILE A 97 8.01 22.51 -12.03
N LYS A 98 9.08 22.05 -12.69
CA LYS A 98 9.32 22.22 -14.13
C LYS A 98 8.56 21.23 -15.06
N SER A 99 7.78 20.28 -14.55
CA SER A 99 7.18 19.20 -15.37
C SER A 99 5.70 19.40 -15.77
N SER A 100 5.19 20.63 -15.88
CA SER A 100 3.76 20.88 -16.11
C SER A 100 3.31 20.80 -17.58
N GLU A 101 4.17 20.41 -18.52
CA GLU A 101 3.83 20.40 -19.95
C GLU A 101 2.92 19.23 -20.36
N GLU A 102 2.86 18.15 -19.57
CA GLU A 102 2.01 17.00 -19.87
C GLU A 102 0.69 17.04 -19.09
N ILE A 103 -0.43 17.26 -19.81
CA ILE A 103 -1.78 17.37 -19.23
C ILE A 103 -2.16 16.14 -18.39
N LEU A 104 -1.75 14.94 -18.82
CA LEU A 104 -2.10 13.66 -18.17
C LEU A 104 -1.51 13.50 -16.76
N THR A 105 -0.38 14.17 -16.49
CA THR A 105 0.36 14.03 -15.23
C THR A 105 0.09 15.19 -14.27
N GLN A 106 -0.53 16.28 -14.74
CA GLN A 106 -0.71 17.51 -13.95
C GLN A 106 -1.50 17.32 -12.64
N TRP A 107 -2.44 16.37 -12.57
CA TRP A 107 -3.31 16.17 -11.40
C TRP A 107 -2.54 15.93 -10.10
N ILE A 108 -1.41 15.22 -10.15
CA ILE A 108 -0.62 14.81 -8.98
C ILE A 108 0.12 15.97 -8.30
N THR A 109 0.33 17.08 -9.01
CA THR A 109 1.03 18.28 -8.50
C THR A 109 0.17 19.10 -7.54
N LYS A 110 -1.16 18.87 -7.53
CA LYS A 110 -2.09 19.58 -6.65
C LYS A 110 -1.76 19.31 -5.18
N PRO A 111 -1.89 20.31 -4.28
CA PRO A 111 -1.52 20.18 -2.87
C PRO A 111 -2.28 19.07 -2.12
N ILE A 112 -3.47 18.69 -2.59
CA ILE A 112 -4.27 17.59 -2.04
C ILE A 112 -3.63 16.20 -2.24
N HIS A 113 -2.70 16.05 -3.18
CA HIS A 113 -2.04 14.78 -3.49
C HIS A 113 -0.68 14.61 -2.78
N LYS A 114 -0.41 15.43 -1.75
CA LYS A 114 0.74 15.25 -0.86
C LYS A 114 0.50 14.07 0.09
N HIS A 115 1.56 13.31 0.37
CA HIS A 115 1.57 12.21 1.35
C HIS A 115 0.46 11.15 1.17
N ARG A 116 0.14 10.80 -0.08
CA ARG A 116 -0.89 9.80 -0.42
C ARG A 116 -0.60 8.42 0.18
N GLU A 117 0.66 8.08 0.38
CA GLU A 117 1.13 6.87 1.04
C GLU A 117 0.71 6.82 2.52
N MET A 118 0.83 7.94 3.22
CA MET A 118 0.44 8.05 4.63
C MET A 118 -1.08 8.08 4.79
N GLN A 119 -1.79 8.66 3.81
CA GLN A 119 -3.25 8.71 3.77
C GLN A 119 -3.89 7.43 3.24
N GLY A 120 -3.11 6.45 2.76
CA GLY A 120 -3.61 5.20 2.21
C GLY A 120 -4.32 5.33 0.84
N LEU A 121 -4.07 6.42 0.11
CA LEU A 121 -4.65 6.69 -1.22
C LEU A 121 -3.88 6.06 -2.39
N THR A 122 -2.83 5.28 -2.09
CA THR A 122 -2.15 4.42 -3.07
C THR A 122 -2.97 3.16 -3.33
N PRO A 123 -2.82 2.48 -4.48
CA PRO A 123 -3.56 1.24 -4.75
C PRO A 123 -3.34 0.15 -3.68
N ALA A 124 -2.16 0.09 -3.06
CA ALA A 124 -1.87 -0.81 -1.95
C ALA A 124 -2.61 -0.40 -0.66
N GLY A 125 -2.56 0.89 -0.29
CA GLY A 125 -3.30 1.42 0.86
C GLY A 125 -4.82 1.29 0.69
N HIS A 126 -5.34 1.56 -0.51
CA HIS A 126 -6.75 1.49 -0.85
C HIS A 126 -7.36 0.11 -0.59
N LYS A 127 -6.60 -0.97 -0.84
CA LYS A 127 -7.03 -2.36 -0.54
C LYS A 127 -7.22 -2.63 0.95
N ASN A 128 -6.49 -1.90 1.81
CA ASN A 128 -6.59 -2.06 3.27
C ASN A 128 -7.81 -1.33 3.85
N HIS A 129 -8.32 -0.30 3.16
CA HIS A 129 -9.50 0.44 3.61
C HIS A 129 -10.81 -0.34 3.52
N GLY A 130 -10.84 -1.49 2.83
CA GLY A 130 -12.06 -2.29 2.69
C GLY A 130 -13.16 -1.54 1.96
N LEU A 131 -12.80 -0.77 0.93
CA LEU A 131 -13.73 -0.05 0.08
C LEU A 131 -14.23 -0.97 -1.05
N GLY A 132 -15.52 -0.90 -1.34
CA GLY A 132 -16.14 -1.69 -2.39
C GLY A 132 -17.62 -1.44 -2.52
N ARG A 133 -18.24 -2.13 -3.47
CA ARG A 133 -19.69 -2.08 -3.72
C ARG A 133 -20.29 -3.47 -3.42
N ALA A 134 -21.58 -3.50 -3.06
CA ALA A 134 -22.36 -4.65 -2.60
C ALA A 134 -22.37 -4.90 -1.07
N HIS A 135 -23.17 -5.88 -0.65
CA HIS A 135 -23.52 -6.12 0.76
C HIS A 135 -22.30 -6.33 1.69
N ARG A 136 -21.18 -6.84 1.15
CA ARG A 136 -19.96 -7.14 1.92
C ARG A 136 -19.26 -5.88 2.45
N PHE A 137 -19.54 -4.72 1.85
CA PHE A 137 -18.87 -3.46 2.16
C PHE A 137 -19.75 -2.51 2.98
N HIS A 138 -20.71 -3.04 3.74
CA HIS A 138 -21.62 -2.23 4.53
C HIS A 138 -20.91 -1.42 5.64
N HIS A 139 -19.74 -1.86 6.10
CA HIS A 139 -18.94 -1.14 7.08
C HIS A 139 -18.34 0.18 6.55
N THR A 140 -18.27 0.38 5.23
CA THR A 140 -17.58 1.52 4.59
C THR A 140 -18.47 2.32 3.63
N ILE A 141 -19.81 2.19 3.74
CA ILE A 141 -20.79 2.81 2.83
C ILE A 141 -20.58 4.32 2.62
N SER A 142 -20.19 5.06 3.65
CA SER A 142 -19.98 6.51 3.57
C SER A 142 -18.51 6.90 3.31
N GLY A 143 -17.76 6.05 2.60
CA GLY A 143 -16.37 6.31 2.18
C GLY A 143 -15.29 5.89 3.18
N SER A 144 -15.62 5.64 4.44
CA SER A 144 -14.68 5.05 5.43
C SER A 144 -15.44 4.39 6.59
N HIS A 145 -14.74 3.54 7.35
CA HIS A 145 -15.31 2.91 8.54
C HIS A 145 -15.72 3.95 9.60
N CYS A 146 -14.86 4.94 9.85
CA CYS A 146 -15.11 6.01 10.83
C CYS A 146 -16.29 6.91 10.42
N ALA A 147 -16.40 7.25 9.13
CA ALA A 147 -17.55 8.01 8.63
C ALA A 147 -18.85 7.23 8.78
N ALA A 148 -18.82 5.92 8.49
CA ALA A 148 -20.02 5.07 8.57
C ALA A 148 -20.46 4.87 10.03
N TYR A 149 -19.49 4.71 10.94
CA TYR A 149 -19.73 4.67 12.38
C TYR A 149 -20.33 5.99 12.89
N ARG A 150 -19.74 7.15 12.54
CA ARG A 150 -20.24 8.46 12.96
C ARG A 150 -21.68 8.66 12.53
N ARG A 151 -22.02 8.37 11.26
CA ARG A 151 -23.38 8.49 10.75
C ARG A 151 -24.41 7.64 11.52
N ARG A 152 -24.02 6.45 11.98
CA ARG A 152 -24.92 5.54 12.73
C ARG A 152 -25.14 5.97 14.17
N ASN A 153 -24.14 6.59 14.78
CA ASN A 153 -24.15 6.94 16.22
C ASN A 153 -24.46 8.41 16.48
N SER A 154 -24.66 9.22 15.45
CA SER A 154 -25.14 10.60 15.57
C SER A 154 -26.68 10.63 15.48
N PRO A 155 -27.41 10.78 16.59
CA PRO A 155 -28.87 10.87 16.55
C PRO A 155 -29.30 12.12 15.77
N GLN A 156 -30.37 11.98 14.97
CA GLN A 156 -31.00 13.12 14.31
C GLN A 156 -32.06 13.69 15.25
N LEU A 157 -31.73 14.81 15.91
CA LEU A 157 -32.70 15.56 16.70
C LEU A 157 -33.52 16.41 15.74
N ARG A 158 -34.78 16.03 15.54
CA ARG A 158 -35.76 16.83 14.79
C ARG A 158 -36.54 17.66 15.81
N HIS A 159 -36.96 18.86 15.43
CA HIS A 159 -37.89 19.61 16.25
C HIS A 159 -39.27 18.94 16.15
N ASP A 160 -39.81 18.52 17.28
CA ASP A 160 -41.20 18.12 17.38
C ASP A 160 -42.04 19.40 17.30
N GLY A 161 -42.86 19.50 16.26
CA GLY A 161 -43.83 20.57 16.07
C GLY A 161 -45.14 20.28 16.78
#